data_AF-A0A6P7GTK1-F1
#
_entry.id   AF-A0A6P7GTK1-F1
#
_cell.length_a   1.000
_cell.length_b   1.000
_cell.length_c   1.000
_cell.angle_alpha   90.00
_cell.angle_beta   90.00
_cell.angle_gamma   90.00
#
_symmetry.space_group_name_H-M   'P 1'
#
loop_
_entity.id
_entity.type
_entity.pdbx_description
1 polymer ?
#
loop_
_entity_poly.entity_id
_entity_poly.type
_entity_poly.pdbx_seq_one_letter_code
_entity_poly.pdbx_strand_id
1 'polypeptide(L)'
;CTAEYVHGGPGESTNNIHKNGLKCVTILIGAFNRTTGEPVMGVINRPFLDPEDFQHSQQCVWGVSLPDLKCNSRLNTISKTNIICISSSEKDDIKKKLTSHGYTLIEASGAGYKILTVIL
;
A
#
# COMPACT_ATOMS: atom_id res chain seq x y z
N CYS A 1 4.66 -10.30 -3.19
CA CYS A 1 4.19 -9.54 -4.36
C CYS A 1 4.43 -10.33 -5.64
N THR A 2 5.67 -10.60 -6.06
CA THR A 2 5.92 -11.50 -7.22
C THR A 2 5.34 -12.89 -7.01
N ALA A 3 5.49 -13.45 -5.80
CA ALA A 3 4.87 -14.73 -5.43
C ALA A 3 3.34 -14.70 -5.59
N GLU A 4 2.68 -13.62 -5.20
CA GLU A 4 1.22 -13.45 -5.34
C GLU A 4 0.79 -13.38 -6.81
N TYR A 5 1.56 -12.67 -7.65
CA TYR A 5 1.31 -12.62 -9.09
C TYR A 5 1.45 -14.00 -9.74
N VAL A 6 2.50 -14.74 -9.40
CA VAL A 6 2.74 -16.10 -9.92
C VAL A 6 1.68 -17.08 -9.43
N HIS A 7 1.25 -16.95 -8.16
CA HIS A 7 0.20 -17.80 -7.60
C HIS A 7 -1.16 -17.55 -8.26
N GLY A 8 -1.49 -16.30 -8.58
CA GLY A 8 -2.70 -15.95 -9.34
C GLY A 8 -4.03 -16.07 -8.58
N GLY A 9 -3.98 -16.37 -7.27
CA GLY A 9 -5.19 -16.54 -6.45
C GLY A 9 -5.85 -15.21 -6.04
N PRO A 10 -7.15 -15.23 -5.71
CA PRO A 10 -7.89 -14.05 -5.26
C PRO A 10 -7.41 -13.53 -3.89
N GLY A 11 -6.88 -14.44 -3.06
CA GLY A 11 -6.39 -14.15 -1.72
C GLY A 11 -7.50 -13.92 -0.69
N GLU A 12 -7.07 -13.60 0.53
CA GLU A 12 -7.93 -13.31 1.68
C GLU A 12 -7.92 -11.82 2.01
N SER A 13 -9.00 -11.34 2.63
CA SER A 13 -9.08 -9.99 3.18
C SER A 13 -9.65 -9.97 4.60
N THR A 14 -9.27 -8.97 5.38
CA THR A 14 -9.81 -8.69 6.72
C THR A 14 -9.93 -7.19 6.87
N ASN A 15 -11.07 -6.69 7.38
CA ASN A 15 -11.34 -5.25 7.51
C ASN A 15 -11.07 -4.46 6.22
N ASN A 16 -11.52 -4.99 5.07
CA ASN A 16 -11.28 -4.42 3.72
C ASN A 16 -9.80 -4.28 3.31
N ILE A 17 -8.88 -4.95 4.03
CA ILE A 17 -7.46 -5.01 3.70
C ILE A 17 -7.13 -6.43 3.21
N HIS A 18 -6.59 -6.54 1.99
CA HIS A 18 -6.14 -7.80 1.42
C HIS A 18 -4.83 -8.24 2.07
N LYS A 19 -4.78 -9.49 2.52
CA LYS A 19 -3.59 -10.09 3.16
C LYS A 19 -2.63 -10.69 2.12
N ASN A 20 -3.17 -11.23 1.04
CA ASN A 20 -2.43 -11.90 -0.02
C ASN A 20 -3.25 -11.91 -1.33
N GLY A 21 -2.76 -12.62 -2.35
CA GLY A 21 -3.41 -12.74 -3.65
C GLY A 21 -3.13 -11.55 -4.58
N LEU A 22 -3.74 -11.61 -5.76
CA LEU A 22 -3.52 -10.65 -6.85
C LEU A 22 -3.81 -9.19 -6.44
N LYS A 23 -4.72 -8.97 -5.49
CA LYS A 23 -5.06 -7.63 -4.98
C LYS A 23 -3.89 -6.93 -4.28
N CYS A 24 -2.92 -7.69 -3.76
CA CYS A 24 -1.71 -7.17 -3.15
C CYS A 24 -0.60 -6.82 -4.18
N VAL A 25 -0.81 -7.10 -5.47
CA VAL A 25 0.17 -6.82 -6.52
C VAL A 25 0.09 -5.37 -6.94
N THR A 26 1.25 -4.71 -6.98
CA THR A 26 1.38 -3.31 -7.35
C THR A 26 2.56 -3.11 -8.29
N ILE A 27 2.39 -2.26 -9.30
CA ILE A 27 3.50 -1.71 -10.08
C ILE A 27 3.93 -0.40 -9.41
N LEU A 28 5.23 -0.28 -9.10
CA LEU A 28 5.81 0.88 -8.44
C LEU A 28 6.80 1.58 -9.37
N ILE A 29 6.55 2.85 -9.66
CA ILE A 29 7.45 3.70 -10.44
C ILE A 29 7.82 4.89 -9.57
N GLY A 30 9.10 5.06 -9.27
CA GLY A 30 9.60 6.17 -8.47
C GLY A 30 10.62 6.98 -9.25
N ALA A 31 10.56 8.30 -9.11
CA ALA A 31 11.60 9.21 -9.56
C ALA A 31 12.19 9.95 -8.36
N PHE A 32 13.51 10.16 -8.39
CA PHE A 32 14.26 10.82 -7.33
C PHE A 32 15.22 11.86 -7.91
N ASN A 33 15.55 12.86 -7.11
CA ASN A 33 16.57 13.83 -7.44
C ASN A 33 17.95 13.15 -7.36
N ARG A 34 18.69 13.11 -8.47
CA ARG A 34 19.99 12.43 -8.55
C ARG A 34 21.09 13.05 -7.70
N THR A 35 20.96 14.33 -7.37
CA THR A 35 21.94 15.06 -6.55
C THR A 35 21.67 14.86 -5.07
N THR A 36 20.42 14.95 -4.62
CA THR A 36 20.07 14.86 -3.18
C THR A 36 19.69 13.45 -2.73
N GLY A 37 19.29 12.58 -3.67
CA GLY A 37 18.75 11.25 -3.38
C GLY A 37 17.27 11.25 -2.97
N GLU A 38 16.64 12.42 -2.86
CA GLU A 38 15.26 12.53 -2.37
C GLU A 38 14.22 12.09 -3.40
N PRO A 39 13.17 11.36 -3.01
CA PRO A 39 12.06 11.02 -3.91
C PRO A 39 11.27 12.28 -4.28
N VAL A 40 11.02 12.48 -5.58
CA VAL A 40 10.32 13.66 -6.11
C VAL A 40 8.98 13.33 -6.76
N MET A 41 8.78 12.08 -7.18
CA MET A 41 7.53 11.61 -7.76
C MET A 41 7.39 10.10 -7.54
N GLY A 42 6.15 9.64 -7.38
CA GLY A 42 5.82 8.22 -7.30
C GLY A 42 4.50 7.93 -7.99
N VAL A 43 4.43 6.74 -8.59
CA VAL A 43 3.21 6.14 -9.15
C VAL A 43 3.07 4.73 -8.59
N ILE A 44 1.87 4.42 -8.12
CA ILE A 44 1.46 3.10 -7.69
C ILE A 44 0.26 2.68 -8.55
N ASN A 45 0.41 1.64 -9.35
CA ASN A 45 -0.67 1.07 -10.15
C ASN A 45 -1.08 -0.31 -9.61
N ARG A 46 -2.39 -0.52 -9.43
CA ARG A 46 -3.02 -1.79 -9.04
C ARG A 46 -3.62 -2.47 -10.27
N PRO A 47 -2.92 -3.42 -10.91
CA PRO A 47 -3.42 -4.06 -12.13
C PRO A 47 -4.64 -4.95 -11.91
N PHE A 48 -4.83 -5.49 -10.69
CA PHE A 48 -5.90 -6.42 -10.38
C PHE A 48 -6.90 -5.77 -9.41
N LEU A 49 -7.93 -5.14 -9.95
CA LEU A 49 -9.08 -4.62 -9.21
C LEU A 49 -10.35 -5.31 -9.68
N ASP A 50 -11.36 -5.34 -8.82
CA ASP A 50 -12.66 -5.86 -9.24
C ASP A 50 -13.29 -4.86 -10.21
N PRO A 51 -14.12 -5.31 -11.17
CA PRO A 51 -14.78 -4.41 -12.11
C PRO A 51 -15.57 -3.29 -11.42
N GLU A 52 -16.09 -3.56 -10.22
CA GLU A 52 -16.85 -2.61 -9.39
C GLU A 52 -15.95 -1.52 -8.78
N ASP A 53 -14.66 -1.83 -8.58
CA ASP A 53 -13.63 -0.93 -8.02
C ASP A 53 -12.85 -0.18 -9.10
N PHE A 54 -13.17 -0.40 -10.38
CA PHE A 54 -12.50 0.17 -11.54
C PHE A 54 -12.88 1.66 -11.74
N GLN A 55 -12.67 2.48 -10.72
CA GLN A 55 -12.54 3.92 -10.88
C GLN A 55 -11.08 4.22 -11.24
N HIS A 56 -10.81 4.92 -12.34
CA HIS A 56 -9.44 5.21 -12.80
C HIS A 56 -8.53 5.80 -11.69
N SER A 57 -9.12 6.59 -10.78
CA SER A 57 -8.44 7.21 -9.63
C SER A 57 -8.11 6.24 -8.48
N GLN A 58 -8.68 5.02 -8.46
CA GLN A 58 -8.36 3.95 -7.50
C GLN A 58 -7.29 3.00 -8.05
N GLN A 59 -7.22 2.87 -9.37
CA GLN A 59 -6.27 1.97 -10.03
C GLN A 59 -4.85 2.54 -10.01
N CYS A 60 -4.71 3.81 -10.37
CA CYS A 60 -3.43 4.49 -10.46
C CYS A 60 -3.40 5.67 -9.49
N VAL A 61 -2.56 5.54 -8.46
CA VAL A 61 -2.29 6.61 -7.49
C VAL A 61 -0.94 7.22 -7.82
N TRP A 62 -0.85 8.55 -7.87
CA TRP A 62 0.41 9.24 -8.11
C TRP A 62 0.57 10.44 -7.19
N GLY A 63 1.82 10.83 -6.95
CA GLY A 63 2.17 12.00 -6.17
C GLY A 63 3.46 12.64 -6.67
N VAL A 64 3.55 13.96 -6.52
CA VAL A 64 4.71 14.78 -6.84
C VAL A 64 5.06 15.62 -5.62
N SER A 65 6.35 15.69 -5.31
CA SER A 65 6.93 16.50 -4.23
C SER A 65 8.19 17.19 -4.73
N LEU A 66 8.00 18.30 -5.42
CA LEU A 66 9.04 19.24 -5.83
C LEU A 66 9.05 20.45 -4.87
N PRO A 67 10.12 21.27 -4.85
CA PRO A 67 10.20 22.45 -3.98
C PRO A 67 8.96 23.36 -4.10
N ASP A 68 8.50 23.61 -5.33
CA ASP A 68 7.41 24.55 -5.63
C ASP A 68 6.07 23.85 -5.95
N LEU A 69 6.04 22.52 -5.98
CA LEU A 69 4.87 21.75 -6.38
C LEU A 69 4.69 20.50 -5.53
N LYS A 70 3.59 20.45 -4.79
CA LYS A 70 3.13 19.27 -4.05
C LYS A 70 1.70 18.96 -4.45
N CYS A 71 1.51 17.85 -5.16
CA CYS A 71 0.20 17.42 -5.61
C CYS A 71 0.13 15.90 -5.70
N ASN A 72 -1.07 15.36 -5.63
CA ASN A 72 -1.30 13.94 -5.77
C ASN A 72 -2.70 13.67 -6.33
N SER A 73 -2.95 12.43 -6.74
CA SER A 73 -4.17 12.02 -7.44
C SER A 73 -5.39 11.81 -6.54
N ARG A 74 -5.28 11.99 -5.21
CA ARG A 74 -6.31 11.64 -4.23
C ARG A 74 -6.51 12.75 -3.19
N LEU A 75 -7.72 12.79 -2.63
CA LEU A 75 -8.03 13.63 -1.47
C LEU A 75 -7.99 12.74 -0.23
N ASN A 76 -7.21 13.13 0.77
CA ASN A 76 -7.04 12.40 2.02
C ASN A 76 -8.40 12.21 2.73
N THR A 77 -8.90 10.98 2.81
CA THR A 77 -9.92 10.60 3.79
C THR A 77 -9.21 10.04 5.01
N ILE A 78 -8.97 10.86 6.03
CA ILE A 78 -8.36 10.40 7.28
C ILE A 78 -9.44 9.76 8.14
N SER A 79 -9.63 8.45 8.00
CA SER A 79 -10.30 7.65 9.03
C SER A 79 -9.25 7.13 10.00
N LYS A 80 -9.27 7.61 11.25
CA LYS A 80 -8.35 7.12 12.28
C LYS A 80 -8.77 5.70 12.69
N THR A 81 -7.92 4.72 12.43
CA THR A 81 -8.09 3.35 12.93
C THR A 81 -6.84 2.93 13.71
N ASN A 82 -6.98 1.99 14.65
CA ASN A 82 -5.85 1.39 15.37
C ASN A 82 -5.30 0.16 14.64
N ILE A 83 -5.43 0.12 13.31
CA ILE A 83 -4.99 -1.00 12.47
C ILE A 83 -3.59 -0.70 11.93
N ILE A 84 -2.67 -1.65 12.06
CA ILE A 84 -1.33 -1.58 11.46
C ILE A 84 -1.21 -2.71 10.44
N CYS A 85 -0.93 -2.35 9.20
CA CYS A 85 -0.65 -3.31 8.14
C CYS A 85 0.86 -3.62 8.09
N ILE A 86 1.24 -4.89 8.22
CA ILE A 86 2.63 -5.32 8.43
C ILE A 86 3.02 -6.52 7.57
N SER A 87 4.32 -6.83 7.46
CA SER A 87 4.76 -8.06 6.81
C SER A 87 4.49 -9.27 7.72
N SER A 88 4.08 -10.40 7.16
CA SER A 88 4.02 -11.67 7.91
C SER A 88 5.41 -12.11 8.40
N SER A 89 6.46 -11.71 7.68
CA SER A 89 7.87 -11.95 8.05
C SER A 89 8.42 -10.97 9.10
N GLU A 90 7.60 -10.08 9.65
CA GLU A 90 8.06 -9.18 10.70
C GLU A 90 8.39 -9.94 11.98
N LYS A 91 9.33 -9.43 12.78
CA LYS A 91 9.73 -10.05 14.03
C LYS A 91 8.60 -10.08 15.07
N ASP A 92 8.50 -11.19 15.80
CA ASP A 92 7.45 -11.40 16.79
C ASP A 92 7.52 -10.43 17.98
N ASP A 93 8.70 -9.95 18.35
CA ASP A 93 8.87 -8.94 19.40
C ASP A 93 8.23 -7.60 19.00
N ILE A 94 8.37 -7.20 17.73
CA ILE A 94 7.69 -6.03 17.16
C ILE A 94 6.18 -6.26 17.15
N LYS A 95 5.71 -7.41 16.66
CA LYS A 95 4.27 -7.74 16.65
C LYS A 95 3.66 -7.68 18.06
N LYS A 96 4.31 -8.33 19.04
CA LYS A 96 3.89 -8.32 20.45
C LYS A 96 3.89 -6.93 21.06
N LYS A 97 4.89 -6.11 20.74
CA LYS A 97 4.97 -4.73 21.23
C LYS A 97 3.83 -3.88 20.67
N LEU A 98 3.49 -4.03 19.40
CA LEU A 98 2.37 -3.29 18.81
C LEU A 98 1.02 -3.75 19.38
N THR A 99 0.77 -5.06 19.48
CA THR A 99 -0.49 -5.56 20.05
C THR A 99 -0.65 -5.22 21.52
N SER A 100 0.44 -5.21 22.32
CA SER A 100 0.38 -4.81 23.73
C SER A 100 0.04 -3.32 23.92
N HIS A 101 0.20 -2.49 22.89
CA HIS A 101 -0.20 -1.08 22.88
C HIS A 101 -1.56 -0.84 22.21
N GLY A 102 -2.37 -1.90 22.02
CA GLY A 102 -3.75 -1.79 21.55
C GLY A 102 -3.92 -1.70 20.03
N TYR A 103 -2.87 -1.96 19.25
CA TYR A 103 -2.98 -2.03 17.79
C TYR A 103 -3.47 -3.39 17.31
N THR A 104 -4.37 -3.38 16.33
CA THR A 104 -4.77 -4.58 15.59
C THR A 104 -3.82 -4.75 14.40
N LEU A 105 -3.18 -5.92 14.30
CA LEU A 105 -2.24 -6.19 13.21
C LEU A 105 -2.95 -6.92 12.07
N ILE A 106 -2.72 -6.46 10.84
CA ILE A 106 -3.08 -7.19 9.63
C ILE A 106 -1.80 -7.45 8.85
N GLU A 107 -1.47 -8.72 8.67
CA GLU A 107 -0.32 -9.14 7.88
C GLU A 107 -0.70 -9.15 6.41
N ALA A 108 -0.04 -8.31 5.61
CA ALA A 108 -0.28 -8.20 4.18
C ALA A 108 1.00 -8.28 3.34
N SER A 109 0.84 -8.95 2.19
CA SER A 109 1.85 -9.09 1.17
C SER A 109 2.05 -7.80 0.38
N GLY A 110 3.30 -7.57 -0.06
CA GLY A 110 3.65 -6.43 -0.91
C GLY A 110 3.87 -5.12 -0.13
N ALA A 111 4.98 -4.44 -0.40
CA ALA A 111 5.28 -3.16 0.24
C ALA A 111 4.40 -2.04 -0.34
N GLY A 112 4.25 -2.00 -1.67
CA GLY A 112 3.39 -1.03 -2.35
C GLY A 112 1.93 -1.11 -1.91
N TYR A 113 1.39 -2.31 -1.73
CA TYR A 113 0.03 -2.50 -1.24
C TYR A 113 -0.14 -2.00 0.20
N LYS A 114 0.81 -2.28 1.11
CA LYS A 114 0.78 -1.72 2.48
C LYS A 114 0.85 -0.19 2.53
N ILE A 115 1.54 0.45 1.58
CA ILE A 115 1.53 1.92 1.46
C ILE A 115 0.15 2.38 1.00
N LEU A 116 -0.47 1.70 0.03
CA LEU A 116 -1.81 2.04 -0.46
C LEU A 116 -2.89 1.94 0.61
N THR A 117 -2.82 0.99 1.54
CA THR A 117 -3.78 0.89 2.65
C THR A 117 -3.74 2.08 3.62
N VAL A 118 -2.74 2.95 3.51
CA VAL A 118 -2.66 4.22 4.25
C VAL A 118 -3.19 5.38 3.42
N ILE A 119 -3.09 5.30 2.09
CA ILE A 119 -3.51 6.35 1.16
C ILE A 119 -5.02 6.29 0.88
N LEU A 120 -5.58 5.09 0.78
CA LEU A 120 -6.99 4.80 0.47
C LEU A 120 -7.77 4.44 1.73
#